data_AF-A0A4Q2UXL8-F1
#
_entry.id   AF-A0A4Q2UXL8-F1
#
_cell.length_a   1.000
_cell.length_b   1.000
_cell.length_c   1.000
_cell.angle_alpha   90.00
_cell.angle_beta   90.00
_cell.angle_gamma   90.00
#
_symmetry.space_group_name_H-M   'P 1'
#
loop_
_entity.id
_entity.type
_entity.pdbx_description
1 polymer ?
#
loop_
_entity_poly.entity_id
_entity_poly.type
_entity_poly.pdbx_seq_one_letter_code
_entity_poly.pdbx_strand_id
1 'polypeptide(L)'
;MPGSRLRWKYTEGDMAEAILDVTDNGFSPPQAAHRRGVPRRTLIDRLHGRGAVKEQIHPHRRLSKRQEDRLAFWILRQESLGYAPSHSQIRACVMGLLRQQGEHLDLGRNWVNKFINRRADLKTKMGRRQEAKRFDSFTPKAVHWYFDIRDGQYGWIKPENTVNVDEGGIMTGFGKHIPLSLVNV
;
A
#
# COMPACT_ATOMS: atom_id res chain seq x y z
N MET A 1 0.40 13.93 41.21
CA MET A 1 0.64 12.51 40.94
C MET A 1 0.04 12.15 39.58
N PRO A 2 0.81 11.71 38.58
CA PRO A 2 0.22 11.18 37.35
C PRO A 2 -0.31 9.77 37.63
N GLY A 3 -1.64 9.62 37.65
CA GLY A 3 -2.29 8.34 37.89
C GLY A 3 -1.87 7.29 36.85
N SER A 4 -1.43 6.14 37.32
CA SER A 4 -1.17 4.96 36.49
C SER A 4 -2.44 4.59 35.74
N ARG A 5 -2.47 4.84 34.43
CA ARG A 5 -3.59 4.40 33.59
C ARG A 5 -3.65 2.87 33.66
N LEU A 6 -4.74 2.33 34.21
CA LEU A 6 -5.07 0.90 34.10
C LEU A 6 -4.90 0.50 32.64
N ARG A 7 -3.92 -0.37 32.37
CA ARG A 7 -3.66 -0.89 31.03
C ARG A 7 -4.70 -1.97 30.75
N TRP A 8 -5.83 -1.54 30.19
CA TRP A 8 -6.86 -2.44 29.69
C TRP A 8 -6.23 -3.46 28.73
N LYS A 9 -6.44 -4.75 29.00
CA LYS A 9 -6.06 -5.85 28.10
C LYS A 9 -7.31 -6.26 27.33
N TYR A 10 -7.47 -5.73 26.12
CA TYR A 10 -8.52 -6.14 25.18
C TYR A 10 -7.91 -6.25 23.77
N THR A 11 -8.55 -7.03 22.91
CA THR A 11 -8.19 -7.24 21.50
C THR A 11 -9.06 -6.38 20.58
N GLU A 12 -8.65 -6.18 19.33
CA GLU A 12 -9.51 -5.51 18.34
C GLU A 12 -10.78 -6.33 18.05
N GLY A 13 -10.74 -7.66 18.23
CA GLY A 13 -11.93 -8.52 18.16
C GLY A 13 -12.94 -8.19 19.26
N ASP A 14 -12.49 -8.02 20.51
CA ASP A 14 -13.37 -7.63 21.62
C ASP A 14 -14.03 -6.26 21.36
N MET A 15 -13.30 -5.34 20.72
CA MET A 15 -13.83 -4.03 20.34
C MET A 15 -14.85 -4.13 19.21
N ALA A 16 -14.60 -4.96 18.19
CA ALA A 16 -15.56 -5.19 17.10
C ALA A 16 -16.87 -5.81 17.61
N GLU A 17 -16.76 -6.80 18.49
CA GLU A 17 -17.90 -7.42 19.17
C GLU A 17 -18.67 -6.40 20.04
N ALA A 18 -17.97 -5.49 20.71
CA ALA A 18 -18.61 -4.44 21.49
C ALA A 18 -19.34 -3.40 20.63
N ILE A 19 -18.85 -3.14 19.41
CA ILE A 19 -19.55 -2.28 18.44
C ILE A 19 -20.82 -2.97 17.95
N LEU A 20 -20.74 -4.25 17.56
CA LEU A 20 -21.88 -5.07 17.16
C LEU A 20 -22.95 -5.15 18.26
N ASP A 21 -22.51 -5.27 19.53
CA ASP A 21 -23.43 -5.27 20.66
C ASP A 21 -24.27 -3.97 20.73
N VAL A 22 -23.69 -2.83 20.35
CA VAL A 22 -24.38 -1.53 20.34
C VAL A 22 -25.23 -1.34 19.08
N THR A 23 -24.74 -1.76 17.90
CA THR A 23 -25.39 -1.49 16.62
C THR A 23 -26.50 -2.49 16.26
N ASP A 24 -26.28 -3.77 16.55
CA ASP A 24 -27.13 -4.87 16.09
C ASP A 24 -27.88 -5.55 17.24
N ASN A 25 -27.25 -5.64 18.42
CA ASN A 25 -27.85 -6.32 19.57
C ASN A 25 -28.57 -5.36 20.55
N GLY A 26 -28.61 -4.05 20.24
CA GLY A 26 -29.37 -3.06 20.99
C GLY A 26 -28.87 -2.75 22.41
N PHE A 27 -27.64 -3.15 22.77
CA PHE A 27 -27.07 -2.83 24.07
C PHE A 27 -26.67 -1.36 24.15
N SER A 28 -26.80 -0.77 25.33
CA SER A 28 -26.21 0.56 25.57
C SER A 28 -24.67 0.47 25.54
N PRO A 29 -23.94 1.53 25.10
CA PRO A 29 -22.48 1.55 25.14
C PRO A 29 -21.84 1.17 26.49
N PRO A 30 -22.37 1.57 27.67
CA PRO A 30 -21.85 1.06 28.94
C PRO A 30 -22.04 -0.44 29.14
N GLN A 31 -23.18 -1.02 28.76
CA GLN A 31 -23.45 -2.45 28.89
C GLN A 31 -22.54 -3.28 27.97
N ALA A 32 -22.44 -2.88 26.70
CA ALA A 32 -21.56 -3.53 25.73
C ALA A 32 -20.09 -3.47 26.18
N ALA A 33 -19.63 -2.31 26.67
CA ALA A 33 -18.27 -2.15 27.17
C ALA A 33 -17.96 -3.07 28.36
N HIS A 34 -18.89 -3.18 29.32
CA HIS A 34 -18.73 -4.06 30.47
C HIS A 34 -18.73 -5.54 30.06
N ARG A 35 -19.69 -5.95 29.22
CA ARG A 35 -19.85 -7.32 28.74
C ARG A 35 -18.62 -7.84 27.98
N ARG A 36 -17.99 -6.97 27.17
CA ARG A 36 -16.81 -7.33 26.35
C ARG A 36 -15.47 -6.95 27.00
N GLY A 37 -15.49 -6.40 28.23
CA GLY A 37 -14.27 -6.02 28.94
C GLY A 37 -13.47 -4.89 28.26
N VAL A 38 -14.10 -4.06 27.43
CA VAL A 38 -13.45 -2.96 26.71
C VAL A 38 -13.65 -1.62 27.42
N PRO A 39 -12.72 -0.66 27.30
CA PRO A 39 -12.91 0.66 27.87
C PRO A 39 -14.07 1.39 27.18
N ARG A 40 -15.10 1.79 27.95
CA ARG A 40 -16.27 2.53 27.45
C ARG A 40 -15.90 3.76 26.62
N ARG A 41 -14.91 4.54 27.07
CA ARG A 41 -14.44 5.75 26.36
C ARG A 41 -13.95 5.40 24.95
N THR A 42 -13.21 4.30 24.83
CA THR A 42 -12.69 3.84 23.55
C THR A 42 -13.80 3.32 22.64
N LEU A 43 -14.78 2.59 23.18
CA LEU A 43 -15.96 2.15 22.43
C LEU A 43 -16.74 3.34 21.85
N ILE A 44 -16.99 4.38 22.65
CA ILE A 44 -17.65 5.61 22.19
C ILE A 44 -16.84 6.29 21.09
N ASP A 45 -15.52 6.39 21.25
CA ASP A 45 -14.65 6.94 20.22
C ASP A 45 -14.73 6.14 18.90
N ARG A 46 -14.81 4.79 18.98
CA ARG A 46 -14.98 3.92 17.79
C ARG A 46 -16.33 4.13 17.10
N LEU A 47 -17.42 4.22 17.87
CA LEU A 47 -18.76 4.48 17.34
C LEU A 47 -18.84 5.85 16.64
N HIS A 48 -18.05 6.82 17.07
CA HIS A 48 -17.90 8.12 16.40
C HIS A 48 -16.87 8.11 15.23
N GLY A 49 -16.44 6.93 14.79
CA GLY A 49 -15.58 6.77 13.61
C GLY A 49 -14.08 6.90 13.86
N ARG A 50 -13.59 7.01 15.10
CA ARG A 50 -12.14 6.92 15.34
C ARG A 50 -11.70 5.46 15.20
N GLY A 51 -10.72 5.20 14.34
CA GLY A 51 -10.10 3.87 14.21
C GLY A 51 -9.20 3.50 15.39
N ALA A 52 -8.65 2.29 15.38
CA ALA A 52 -7.66 1.85 16.37
C ALA A 52 -6.44 2.77 16.38
N VAL A 53 -5.85 3.04 17.54
CA VAL A 53 -4.64 3.89 17.63
C VAL A 53 -3.50 3.38 16.75
N LYS A 54 -3.40 2.06 16.56
CA LYS A 54 -2.41 1.42 15.68
C LYS A 54 -2.70 1.61 14.18
N GLU A 55 -3.95 1.89 13.83
CA GLU A 55 -4.43 2.07 12.46
C GLU A 55 -4.59 3.55 12.10
N GLN A 56 -4.77 4.40 13.10
CA GLN A 56 -4.74 5.84 12.95
C GLN A 56 -3.42 6.26 12.32
N ILE A 57 -3.52 7.06 11.26
CA ILE A 57 -2.38 7.67 10.60
C ILE A 57 -1.74 8.59 11.63
N HIS A 58 -0.55 8.23 12.13
CA HIS A 58 0.21 9.13 12.96
C HIS A 58 0.39 10.46 12.21
N PRO A 59 0.41 11.63 12.89
CA PRO A 59 0.47 12.95 12.25
C PRO A 59 1.63 13.14 11.25
N HIS A 60 2.65 12.30 11.33
CA HIS A 60 3.85 12.31 10.49
C HIS A 60 3.87 11.21 9.40
N ARG A 61 2.84 10.35 9.30
CA ARG A 61 2.70 9.38 8.22
C ARG A 61 1.83 9.99 7.12
N ARG A 62 2.39 10.07 5.92
CA ARG A 62 1.72 10.62 4.73
C ARG A 62 0.81 9.59 4.04
N LEU A 63 1.05 8.31 4.29
CA LEU A 63 0.25 7.21 3.75
C LEU A 63 -0.38 6.43 4.90
N SER A 64 -1.61 5.97 4.69
CA SER A 64 -2.25 4.96 5.51
C SER A 64 -1.47 3.65 5.48
N LYS A 65 -1.68 2.79 6.49
CA LYS A 65 -1.06 1.46 6.55
C LYS A 65 -1.33 0.65 5.28
N ARG A 66 -2.58 0.65 4.81
CA ARG A 66 -3.00 -0.05 3.57
C ARG A 66 -2.28 0.48 2.33
N GLN A 67 -2.06 1.78 2.22
CA GLN A 67 -1.29 2.36 1.12
C GLN A 67 0.19 2.01 1.21
N GLU A 68 0.78 2.05 2.41
CA GLU A 68 2.14 1.58 2.64
C GLU A 68 2.29 0.09 2.30
N ASP A 69 1.29 -0.75 2.60
CA ASP A 69 1.28 -2.19 2.28
C ASP A 69 1.25 -2.40 0.75
N ARG A 70 0.40 -1.68 0.04
CA ARG A 70 0.34 -1.72 -1.43
C ARG A 70 1.64 -1.25 -2.08
N LEU A 71 2.25 -0.20 -1.54
CA LEU A 71 3.54 0.30 -2.03
C LEU A 71 4.64 -0.75 -1.80
N ALA A 72 4.68 -1.38 -0.63
CA ALA A 72 5.64 -2.44 -0.33
C ALA A 72 5.44 -3.65 -1.26
N PHE A 73 4.20 -4.09 -1.45
CA PHE A 73 3.86 -5.16 -2.39
C PHE A 73 4.32 -4.83 -3.81
N TRP A 74 4.08 -3.61 -4.28
CA TRP A 74 4.55 -3.17 -5.59
C TRP A 74 6.09 -3.22 -5.68
N ILE A 75 6.82 -2.73 -4.66
CA ILE A 75 8.31 -2.80 -4.62
C ILE A 75 8.79 -4.25 -4.69
N LEU A 76 8.23 -5.14 -3.88
CA LEU A 76 8.60 -6.56 -3.85
C LEU A 76 8.25 -7.27 -5.18
N ARG A 77 7.12 -6.92 -5.79
CA ARG A 77 6.74 -7.43 -7.11
C ARG A 77 7.73 -7.01 -8.18
N GLN A 78 8.11 -5.73 -8.20
CA GLN A 78 9.18 -5.26 -9.08
C GLN A 78 10.47 -6.04 -8.84
N GLU A 79 10.85 -6.26 -7.57
CA GLU A 79 12.05 -6.99 -7.22
C GLU A 79 12.03 -8.44 -7.72
N SER A 80 10.89 -9.12 -7.62
CA SER A 80 10.71 -10.47 -8.18
C SER A 80 10.88 -10.53 -9.70
N LEU A 81 10.68 -9.41 -10.38
CA LEU A 81 10.93 -9.23 -11.82
C LEU A 81 12.37 -8.76 -12.09
N GLY A 82 13.28 -8.88 -11.13
CA GLY A 82 14.67 -8.45 -11.28
C GLY A 82 14.87 -6.93 -11.21
N TYR A 83 13.86 -6.18 -10.74
CA TYR A 83 13.90 -4.72 -10.65
C TYR A 83 13.77 -4.20 -9.22
N ALA A 84 14.80 -3.58 -8.69
CA ALA A 84 14.67 -2.83 -7.44
C ALA A 84 14.43 -1.34 -7.75
N PRO A 85 13.24 -0.76 -7.48
CA PRO A 85 13.01 0.66 -7.65
C PRO A 85 13.95 1.49 -6.77
N SER A 86 14.50 2.57 -7.33
CA SER A 86 15.35 3.50 -6.59
C SER A 86 14.54 4.37 -5.61
N HIS A 87 15.23 4.98 -4.65
CA HIS A 87 14.58 5.91 -3.71
C HIS A 87 13.87 7.08 -4.40
N SER A 88 14.42 7.60 -5.50
CA SER A 88 13.79 8.69 -6.26
C SER A 88 12.53 8.23 -6.98
N GLN A 89 12.51 7.00 -7.49
CA GLN A 89 11.34 6.40 -8.14
C GLN A 89 10.23 6.10 -7.13
N ILE A 90 10.58 5.54 -5.97
CA ILE A 90 9.63 5.35 -4.86
C ILE A 90 9.03 6.70 -4.46
N ARG A 91 9.86 7.74 -4.30
CA ARG A 91 9.39 9.09 -4.00
C ARG A 91 8.40 9.61 -5.06
N ALA A 92 8.75 9.49 -6.34
CA ALA A 92 7.89 9.94 -7.44
C ALA A 92 6.55 9.21 -7.46
N CYS A 93 6.55 7.89 -7.25
CA CYS A 93 5.34 7.08 -7.14
C CYS A 93 4.43 7.57 -6.00
N VAL A 94 4.98 7.78 -4.81
CA VAL A 94 4.21 8.26 -3.65
C VAL A 94 3.68 9.67 -3.89
N MET A 95 4.48 10.57 -4.45
CA MET A 95 4.01 11.92 -4.79
C MET A 95 2.90 11.90 -5.84
N GLY A 96 2.98 11.00 -6.83
CA GLY A 96 1.90 10.80 -7.81
C GLY A 96 0.59 10.34 -7.14
N LEU A 97 0.69 9.39 -6.20
CA LEU A 97 -0.45 8.90 -5.45
C LEU A 97 -1.08 9.99 -4.57
N LEU A 98 -0.27 10.79 -3.88
CA LEU A 98 -0.76 11.90 -3.06
C LEU A 98 -1.47 12.97 -3.90
N ARG A 99 -0.93 13.29 -5.08
CA ARG A 99 -1.57 14.24 -6.02
C ARG A 99 -2.93 13.75 -6.49
N GLN A 100 -3.10 12.45 -6.73
CA GLN A 100 -4.40 11.87 -7.07
C GLN A 100 -5.43 12.00 -5.94
N GLN A 101 -4.98 12.15 -4.71
CA GLN A 101 -5.82 12.35 -3.53
C GLN A 101 -6.08 13.83 -3.21
N GLY A 102 -5.62 14.75 -4.07
CA GLY A 102 -5.72 16.19 -3.83
C GLY A 102 -4.67 16.75 -2.87
N GLU A 103 -3.68 15.94 -2.45
CA GLU A 103 -2.55 16.44 -1.67
C GLU A 103 -1.42 16.92 -2.57
N HIS A 104 -1.09 18.21 -2.46
CA HIS A 104 -0.01 18.86 -3.23
C HIS A 104 1.28 19.05 -2.42
N LEU A 105 1.32 18.57 -1.17
CA LEU A 105 2.46 18.76 -0.28
C LEU A 105 3.63 17.85 -0.66
N ASP A 106 4.83 18.43 -0.61
CA ASP A 106 6.06 17.72 -0.88
C ASP A 106 6.40 16.71 0.23
N LEU A 107 6.98 15.57 -0.14
CA LEU A 107 7.45 14.59 0.83
C LEU A 107 8.72 15.09 1.52
N GLY A 108 8.89 14.83 2.82
CA GLY A 108 10.16 15.12 3.49
C GLY A 108 11.33 14.35 2.87
N ARG A 109 12.54 14.93 2.86
CA ARG A 109 13.75 14.32 2.27
C ARG A 109 14.01 12.89 2.77
N ASN A 110 13.78 12.64 4.05
CA ASN A 110 14.04 11.35 4.69
C ASN A 110 12.84 10.38 4.67
N TRP A 111 11.74 10.73 4.00
CA TRP A 111 10.51 9.95 4.06
C TRP A 111 10.71 8.50 3.56
N VAL A 112 11.40 8.33 2.42
CA VAL A 112 11.65 6.99 1.83
C VAL A 112 12.50 6.12 2.74
N ASN A 113 13.60 6.67 3.29
CA ASN A 113 14.44 5.96 4.26
C ASN A 113 13.63 5.53 5.48
N LYS A 114 12.81 6.44 6.03
CA LYS A 114 11.95 6.10 7.17
C LYS A 114 10.90 5.06 6.81
N PHE A 115 10.35 5.07 5.59
CA PHE A 115 9.40 4.06 5.13
C PHE A 115 10.04 2.67 5.06
N ILE A 116 11.22 2.57 4.45
CA ILE A 116 11.98 1.31 4.37
C ILE A 116 12.33 0.82 5.79
N ASN A 117 12.87 1.69 6.65
CA ASN A 117 13.27 1.31 8.01
C ASN A 117 12.10 0.86 8.89
N ARG A 118 10.86 1.23 8.57
CA ARG A 118 9.66 0.77 9.30
C ARG A 118 9.20 -0.63 8.90
N ARG A 119 9.76 -1.19 7.82
CA ARG A 119 9.30 -2.42 7.17
C ARG A 119 10.41 -3.46 7.11
N ALA A 120 10.28 -4.54 7.89
CA ALA A 120 11.27 -5.61 7.94
C ALA A 120 11.35 -6.44 6.65
N ASP A 121 10.27 -6.40 5.85
CA ASP A 121 10.13 -7.00 4.54
C ASP A 121 10.90 -6.24 3.44
N LEU A 122 11.26 -4.97 3.67
CA LEU A 122 12.01 -4.17 2.71
C LEU A 122 13.48 -4.04 3.13
N LYS A 123 14.40 -4.20 2.17
CA LYS A 123 15.83 -4.01 2.38
C LYS A 123 16.42 -3.18 1.26
N THR A 124 17.27 -2.21 1.62
CA THR A 124 18.05 -1.46 0.64
C THR A 124 19.13 -2.38 0.06
N LYS A 125 19.25 -2.39 -1.27
CA LYS A 125 20.25 -3.16 -2.00
C LYS A 125 21.05 -2.22 -2.91
N MET A 126 22.26 -2.63 -3.29
CA MET A 126 23.02 -1.94 -4.32
C MET A 126 22.27 -2.03 -5.64
N GLY A 127 21.87 -0.89 -6.18
CA GLY A 127 21.16 -0.82 -7.46
C GLY A 127 22.07 -1.23 -8.62
N ARG A 128 21.56 -2.05 -9.53
CA ARG A 128 22.19 -2.25 -10.84
C ARG A 128 21.73 -1.15 -11.78
N ARG A 129 22.67 -0.52 -12.48
CA ARG A 129 22.36 0.51 -13.49
C ARG A 129 21.59 -0.16 -14.63
N GLN A 130 20.36 0.26 -14.85
CA GLN A 130 19.62 -0.10 -16.06
C GLN A 130 19.87 0.92 -17.17
N GLU A 131 19.79 0.47 -18.42
CA GLU A 131 19.91 1.34 -19.57
C GLU A 131 18.73 2.32 -19.63
N ALA A 132 19.01 3.63 -19.57
CA ALA A 132 18.00 4.68 -19.55
C ALA A 132 17.03 4.59 -20.74
N LYS A 133 17.53 4.19 -21.92
CA LYS A 133 16.72 4.01 -23.14
C LYS A 133 15.59 2.99 -22.97
N ARG A 134 15.82 1.91 -22.19
CA ARG A 134 14.80 0.89 -21.91
C ARG A 134 13.68 1.43 -21.03
N PHE A 135 13.99 2.44 -20.22
CA PHE A 135 13.04 3.00 -19.26
C PHE A 135 12.25 4.17 -19.84
N ASP A 136 12.88 5.02 -20.65
CA ASP A 136 12.24 6.19 -21.25
C ASP A 136 11.25 5.82 -22.37
N SER A 137 11.40 4.64 -22.97
CA SER A 137 10.45 4.09 -23.94
C SER A 137 9.16 3.55 -23.31
N PHE A 138 9.14 3.29 -22.00
CA PHE A 138 7.98 2.77 -21.27
C PHE A 138 7.04 3.88 -20.78
N THR A 139 6.39 4.54 -21.73
CA THR A 139 5.34 5.55 -21.46
C THR A 139 3.97 4.89 -21.34
N PRO A 140 2.99 5.46 -20.60
CA PRO A 140 1.62 4.95 -20.58
C PRO A 140 1.06 4.74 -21.99
N LYS A 141 1.33 5.67 -22.91
CA LYS A 141 0.91 5.58 -24.31
C LYS A 141 1.53 4.37 -25.02
N ALA A 142 2.83 4.11 -24.83
CA ALA A 142 3.51 2.96 -25.42
C ALA A 142 2.99 1.63 -24.84
N VAL A 143 2.70 1.61 -23.53
CA VAL A 143 2.12 0.43 -22.85
C VAL A 143 0.72 0.15 -23.37
N HIS A 144 -0.15 1.16 -23.44
CA HIS A 144 -1.50 1.02 -24.00
C HIS A 144 -1.44 0.55 -25.45
N TRP A 145 -0.62 1.19 -26.29
CA TRP A 145 -0.44 0.80 -27.69
C TRP A 145 0.00 -0.67 -27.84
N TYR A 146 0.91 -1.16 -26.99
CA TYR A 146 1.32 -2.57 -27.01
C TYR A 146 0.17 -3.51 -26.67
N PHE A 147 -0.60 -3.23 -25.60
CA PHE A 147 -1.72 -4.07 -25.20
C PHE A 147 -2.87 -4.01 -26.21
N ASP A 148 -3.14 -2.86 -26.83
CA ASP A 148 -4.14 -2.71 -27.89
C ASP A 148 -3.82 -3.61 -29.09
N ILE A 149 -2.55 -3.67 -29.50
CA ILE A 149 -2.11 -4.58 -30.58
C ILE A 149 -2.15 -6.04 -30.13
N ARG A 150 -1.63 -6.33 -28.93
CA ARG A 150 -1.57 -7.69 -28.39
C ARG A 150 -2.96 -8.30 -28.27
N ASP A 151 -3.91 -7.57 -27.68
CA ASP A 151 -5.27 -8.07 -27.47
C ASP A 151 -6.09 -8.02 -28.77
N GLY A 152 -5.90 -6.99 -29.59
CA GLY A 152 -6.67 -6.82 -30.84
C GLY A 152 -6.26 -7.76 -31.97
N GLN A 153 -4.96 -8.01 -32.15
CA GLN A 153 -4.46 -8.83 -33.27
C GLN A 153 -4.02 -10.24 -32.84
N TYR A 154 -3.54 -10.39 -31.61
CA TYR A 154 -2.89 -11.61 -31.14
C TYR A 154 -3.56 -12.22 -29.90
N GLY A 155 -4.74 -11.73 -29.49
CA GLY A 155 -5.43 -12.17 -28.28
C GLY A 155 -5.86 -13.64 -28.31
N TRP A 156 -5.88 -14.27 -29.48
CA TRP A 156 -6.14 -15.70 -29.66
C TRP A 156 -4.93 -16.59 -29.30
N ILE A 157 -3.72 -16.02 -29.18
CA ILE A 157 -2.53 -16.74 -28.73
C ILE A 157 -2.55 -16.78 -27.20
N LYS A 158 -2.67 -17.98 -26.65
CA LYS A 158 -2.69 -18.19 -25.20
C LYS A 158 -1.34 -17.80 -24.57
N PRO A 159 -1.32 -17.24 -23.35
CA PRO A 159 -0.08 -16.89 -22.66
C PRO A 159 0.91 -18.05 -22.57
N GLU A 160 0.42 -19.28 -22.35
CA GLU A 160 1.25 -20.49 -22.29
C GLU A 160 1.99 -20.78 -23.62
N ASN A 161 1.51 -20.25 -24.74
CA ASN A 161 2.07 -20.42 -26.07
C ASN A 161 2.86 -19.19 -26.53
N THR A 162 3.06 -18.20 -25.65
CA THR A 162 3.92 -17.06 -25.92
C THR A 162 5.33 -17.37 -25.44
N VAL A 163 6.29 -17.34 -26.36
CA VAL A 163 7.72 -17.51 -26.06
C VAL A 163 8.45 -16.23 -26.47
N ASN A 164 9.45 -15.83 -25.69
CA ASN A 164 10.32 -14.72 -26.04
C ASN A 164 11.35 -15.21 -27.07
N VAL A 165 11.49 -14.47 -28.17
CA VAL A 165 12.52 -14.72 -29.19
C VAL A 165 13.53 -13.59 -29.10
N ASP A 166 14.29 -13.58 -28.02
CA ASP A 166 15.38 -12.63 -27.85
C ASP A 166 16.58 -13.33 -27.19
N GLU A 167 17.75 -13.22 -27.84
CA GLU A 167 19.02 -13.81 -27.41
C GLU A 167 19.61 -13.10 -26.17
N GLY A 168 18.80 -12.28 -25.47
CA GLY A 168 19.25 -11.32 -24.48
C GLY A 168 18.18 -10.90 -23.46
N GLY A 169 17.37 -11.84 -22.97
CA GLY A 169 16.63 -11.73 -21.70
C GLY A 169 15.89 -10.41 -21.45
N ILE A 170 14.87 -10.11 -22.24
CA ILE A 170 13.90 -9.06 -21.98
C ILE A 170 12.71 -9.66 -21.22
N MET A 171 12.54 -9.25 -19.96
CA MET A 171 11.38 -9.61 -19.14
C MET A 171 10.30 -8.52 -19.26
N THR A 172 9.09 -8.92 -19.65
CA THR A 172 7.91 -8.05 -19.74
C THR A 172 7.51 -7.55 -18.34
N GLY A 173 7.36 -6.23 -18.13
CA GLY A 173 6.89 -5.65 -16.85
C GLY A 173 7.57 -4.38 -16.34
N PHE A 174 8.44 -3.73 -17.11
CA PHE A 174 9.29 -2.63 -16.64
C PHE A 174 8.83 -1.24 -17.11
N GLY A 175 8.19 -0.41 -16.27
CA GLY A 175 7.86 0.96 -16.68
C GLY A 175 7.73 2.01 -15.57
N LYS A 176 8.00 3.27 -15.93
CA LYS A 176 8.05 4.47 -15.06
C LYS A 176 6.67 4.90 -14.55
N HIS A 177 5.60 4.46 -15.21
CA HIS A 177 4.21 4.69 -14.85
C HIS A 177 3.44 3.38 -14.88
N ILE A 178 3.36 2.70 -13.74
CA ILE A 178 2.35 1.67 -13.49
C ILE A 178 1.30 2.33 -12.59
N PRO A 179 0.10 2.66 -13.10
CA PRO A 179 -1.03 2.97 -12.25
C PRO A 179 -1.24 1.83 -11.26
N LEU A 180 -1.33 2.12 -9.96
CA LEU A 180 -1.73 1.13 -8.95
C LEU A 180 -3.11 0.50 -9.23
N SER A 181 -3.89 1.06 -10.16
CA SER A 181 -5.13 0.49 -10.66
C SER A 181 -4.95 -0.73 -11.56
N LEU A 182 -3.76 -1.00 -12.11
CA LEU A 182 -3.47 -2.17 -12.94
C LEU A 182 -2.93 -3.38 -12.16
N VAL A 183 -2.88 -3.29 -10.83
CA VAL A 183 -2.42 -4.39 -9.94
C VAL A 183 -3.59 -5.21 -9.37
N ASN A 184 -4.81 -4.99 -9.87
CA ASN A 184 -5.96 -5.85 -9.61
C ASN A 184 -6.18 -6.78 -10.81
N VAL A 185 -5.40 -7.85 -10.89
CA VAL A 185 -5.81 -9.15 -11.44
C VAL A 185 -5.27 -10.22 -10.49
#